data_AF-A0A0B7GQA1-F1
#
_entry.id   AF-A0A0B7GQA1-F1
#
_cell.length_a   1.000
_cell.length_b   1.000
_cell.length_c   1.000
_cell.angle_alpha   90.00
_cell.angle_beta   90.00
_cell.angle_gamma   90.00
#
_symmetry.space_group_name_H-M   'P 1'
#
loop_
_entity.id
_entity.type
_entity.pdbx_description
1 polymer ?
#
loop_
_entity_poly.entity_id
_entity_poly.type
_entity_poly.pdbx_seq_one_letter_code
_entity_poly.pdbx_strand_id
1 'polypeptide(L)'
;MRFLGLELKDKVPDAKTIWLFKEKLIEARVSKKLFEKFGKELAKNNLIGKEGTIIDATIVEAPIQHNSKDENEQIKNGKIPEQWQENK
;
A
#
# COMPACT_ATOMS: atom_id res chain seq x y z
N MET A 1 -2.14 9.26 -12.38
CA MET A 1 -1.70 9.54 -10.99
C MET A 1 -0.24 9.13 -10.87
N ARG A 2 0.64 9.99 -10.32
CA ARG A 2 2.06 9.68 -10.15
C ARG A 2 2.40 9.63 -8.65
N PHE A 3 1.65 8.80 -7.91
CA PHE A 3 1.96 8.55 -6.50
C PHE A 3 3.04 7.47 -6.43
N LEU A 4 4.19 7.80 -5.83
CA LEU A 4 5.35 6.91 -5.71
C LEU A 4 5.93 6.37 -7.04
N GLY A 5 5.57 6.98 -8.17
CA GLY A 5 6.01 6.51 -9.49
C GLY A 5 5.37 5.19 -9.93
N LEU A 6 4.30 4.74 -9.28
CA LEU A 6 3.60 3.51 -9.61
C LEU A 6 2.66 3.71 -10.82
N GLU A 7 2.73 2.80 -11.78
CA GLU A 7 1.80 2.63 -12.89
C GLU A 7 0.67 1.64 -12.52
N LEU A 8 -0.45 1.67 -13.25
CA LEU A 8 -1.62 0.81 -12.98
C LEU A 8 -1.33 -0.70 -13.00
N LYS A 9 -0.29 -1.09 -13.73
CA LYS A 9 0.18 -2.48 -13.87
C LYS A 9 1.26 -2.86 -12.85
N ASP A 10 1.73 -1.91 -12.05
CA ASP A 10 2.81 -2.18 -11.11
C ASP A 10 2.29 -3.00 -9.93
N LYS A 11 3.12 -3.94 -9.48
CA LYS A 11 2.79 -4.80 -8.36
C LYS A 11 2.81 -3.97 -7.07
N VAL A 12 1.62 -3.65 -6.55
CA VAL A 12 1.47 -2.99 -5.26
C VAL A 12 1.72 -4.00 -4.14
N PRO A 13 2.55 -3.67 -3.12
CA PRO A 13 2.74 -4.53 -1.96
C PRO A 13 1.41 -4.80 -1.26
N ASP A 14 1.07 -6.08 -1.10
CA ASP A 14 -0.10 -6.47 -0.32
C ASP A 14 0.17 -6.35 1.19
N ALA A 15 -0.87 -6.54 2.00
CA ALA A 15 -0.78 -6.46 3.45
C ALA A 15 0.29 -7.41 4.03
N LYS A 16 0.45 -8.60 3.44
CA LYS A 16 1.43 -9.60 3.87
C LYS A 16 2.86 -9.16 3.55
N THR A 17 3.08 -8.56 2.39
CA THR A 17 4.37 -8.02 1.97
C THR A 17 4.81 -6.89 2.91
N ILE A 18 3.88 -5.99 3.26
CA ILE A 18 4.14 -4.91 4.23
C ILE A 18 4.45 -5.49 5.61
N TRP A 19 3.72 -6.52 6.04
CA TRP A 19 3.96 -7.18 7.32
C TRP A 19 5.34 -7.84 7.38
N LEU A 20 5.71 -8.63 6.37
CA LEU A 20 7.02 -9.30 6.30
C LEU A 20 8.18 -8.30 6.27
N PHE A 21 7.99 -7.17 5.57
CA PHE A 21 8.97 -6.09 5.59
C PHE A 21 9.17 -5.52 6.99
N LYS A 22 8.08 -5.25 7.72
CA LYS A 22 8.14 -4.75 9.11
C LYS A 22 8.80 -5.77 10.04
N GLU A 23 8.45 -7.04 9.91
CA GLU A 23 9.02 -8.14 10.71
C GLU A 23 10.54 -8.20 10.55
N LYS A 24 11.04 -8.21 9.31
CA LYS A 24 12.48 -8.19 9.02
C LYS A 24 13.22 -6.99 9.63
N LEU A 25 12.60 -5.82 9.64
CA LEU A 25 13.20 -4.63 10.27
C LEU A 25 13.28 -4.75 11.80
N ILE A 26 12.29 -5.40 12.41
CA ILE A 26 12.25 -5.68 13.85
C ILE A 26 13.31 -6.70 14.22
N GLU A 27 13.40 -7.81 13.48
CA GLU A 27 14.42 -8.85 13.69
C GLU A 27 15.84 -8.27 13.58
N ALA A 28 16.07 -7.43 12.57
CA ALA A 28 17.34 -6.73 12.38
C ALA A 28 17.60 -5.62 13.43
N ARG A 29 16.62 -5.29 14.28
CA ARG A 29 16.67 -4.21 15.29
C ARG A 29 17.02 -2.83 14.71
N VAL A 30 16.69 -2.58 13.44
CA VAL A 30 17.03 -1.34 12.74
C VAL A 30 15.87 -0.35 12.64
N SER A 31 14.64 -0.77 12.96
CA SER A 31 13.43 0.04 12.82
C SER A 31 13.56 1.44 13.43
N LYS A 32 14.05 1.54 14.68
CA LYS A 32 14.22 2.82 15.37
C LYS A 32 15.20 3.76 14.65
N LYS A 33 16.37 3.24 14.28
CA LYS A 33 17.41 4.01 13.58
C LYS A 33 16.93 4.50 12.21
N LEU A 34 16.13 3.69 11.52
CA LEU A 34 15.54 4.07 10.23
C LEU A 34 14.51 5.20 10.41
N PHE A 35 13.62 5.08 11.40
CA PHE A 35 12.65 6.12 11.73
C PHE A 35 13.30 7.45 12.12
N GLU A 36 14.37 7.41 12.93
CA GLU A 36 15.11 8.62 13.29
C GLU A 36 15.76 9.31 12.08
N LYS A 37 16.33 8.52 11.15
CA LYS A 37 16.88 9.06 9.89
C LYS A 37 15.79 9.67 9.02
N PHE A 38 14.67 8.96 8.88
CA PHE A 38 13.55 9.44 8.09
C PHE A 38 12.98 10.74 8.67
N GLY A 39 12.79 10.81 9.99
CA GLY A 39 12.37 12.03 10.67
C GLY A 39 13.33 13.19 10.47
N LYS A 40 14.65 12.96 10.48
CA LYS A 40 15.65 14.01 10.17
C LYS A 40 15.50 14.56 8.75
N GLU A 41 15.28 13.70 7.76
CA GLU A 41 15.05 14.16 6.38
C GLU A 41 13.72 14.91 6.26
N LEU A 42 12.64 14.44 6.89
CA LEU A 42 11.39 15.20 6.93
C LEU A 42 11.55 16.57 7.58
N ALA A 43 12.29 16.65 8.69
CA ALA A 43 12.59 17.91 9.37
C ALA A 43 13.33 18.87 8.46
N LYS A 44 14.37 18.37 7.76
CA LYS A 44 15.18 19.13 6.82
C LYS A 44 14.37 19.70 5.65
N ASN A 45 13.35 18.97 5.20
CA ASN A 45 12.46 19.40 4.12
C ASN A 45 11.24 20.21 4.63
N ASN A 46 11.18 20.56 5.92
CA ASN A 46 10.04 21.24 6.54
C ASN A 46 8.70 20.48 6.38
N LEU A 47 8.77 19.14 6.29
CA LEU A 47 7.62 18.26 6.11
C LEU A 47 7.10 17.66 7.42
N ILE A 48 7.69 18.03 8.57
CA ILE A 48 7.15 17.64 9.87
C ILE A 48 6.00 18.58 10.21
N GLY A 49 4.78 18.04 10.13
CA GLY A 49 3.60 18.70 10.68
C GLY A 49 3.76 18.85 12.20
N LYS A 50 3.90 20.09 12.65
CA LYS A 50 3.81 20.43 14.07
C LYS A 50 2.33 20.64 14.43
N GLU A 51 2.04 20.72 15.72
CA GLU A 51 0.71 21.11 16.20
C GLU A 51 0.23 22.39 15.46
N GLY A 52 -1.01 22.37 14.96
CA GLY A 52 -1.59 23.45 14.15
C GLY A 52 -1.33 23.38 12.63
N THR A 53 -0.62 22.35 12.14
CA THR A 53 -0.44 22.15 10.69
C THR A 53 -1.71 21.55 10.08
N ILE A 54 -2.33 22.26 9.13
CA ILE A 54 -3.45 21.73 8.33
C ILE A 54 -2.86 20.84 7.23
N ILE A 55 -3.18 19.56 7.27
CA ILE A 55 -2.78 18.58 6.26
C ILE A 55 -3.98 18.35 5.36
N ASP A 56 -3.89 18.77 4.09
CA ASP A 56 -4.92 18.45 3.09
C ASP A 56 -4.74 16.98 2.66
N ALA A 57 -5.66 16.12 3.08
CA ALA A 57 -5.67 14.72 2.72
C ALA A 57 -6.93 14.43 1.88
N THR A 58 -6.76 14.28 0.57
CA THR A 58 -7.84 13.82 -0.29
C THR A 58 -8.06 12.32 -0.07
N ILE A 59 -9.20 11.95 0.54
CA ILE A 59 -9.64 10.56 0.60
C ILE A 59 -10.30 10.24 -0.75
N VAL A 60 -9.78 9.23 -1.44
CA VAL A 60 -10.36 8.72 -2.69
C VAL A 60 -11.11 7.43 -2.37
N GLU A 61 -12.41 7.38 -2.65
CA GLU A 61 -13.19 6.15 -2.51
C GLU A 61 -12.72 5.13 -3.56
N ALA A 62 -12.25 3.98 -3.08
CA ALA A 62 -11.93 2.86 -3.97
C ALA A 62 -13.25 2.19 -4.42
N PRO A 63 -13.39 1.82 -5.71
CA PRO A 63 -14.57 1.10 -6.18
C PRO A 63 -14.72 -0.23 -5.43
N ILE A 64 -15.89 -0.46 -4.86
CA ILE A 64 -16.22 -1.72 -4.18
C ILE A 64 -16.51 -2.76 -5.27
N GLN A 65 -15.55 -3.66 -5.51
CA GLN A 65 -15.79 -4.82 -6.38
C GLN A 65 -16.64 -5.86 -5.63
N HIS A 66 -17.87 -6.06 -6.10
CA HIS A 66 -18.71 -7.16 -5.67
C HIS A 66 -18.47 -8.38 -6.55
N ASN A 67 -17.72 -9.35 -6.03
CA ASN A 67 -17.63 -10.68 -6.64
C ASN A 67 -18.93 -11.44 -6.34
N SER A 68 -19.46 -12.16 -7.33
CA SER A 68 -20.52 -13.13 -7.12
C SER A 68 -20.05 -14.32 -6.25
N LYS A 69 -20.99 -15.11 -5.73
CA LYS A 69 -20.65 -16.30 -4.92
C LYS A 69 -19.83 -17.31 -5.73
N ASP A 70 -20.20 -17.53 -6.98
CA ASP A 70 -19.51 -18.47 -7.88
C ASP A 70 -18.09 -18.01 -8.20
N GLU A 71 -17.87 -16.71 -8.45
CA GLU A 71 -16.53 -16.15 -8.63
C GLU A 71 -15.66 -16.32 -7.39
N ASN A 72 -16.22 -16.11 -6.20
CA ASN A 72 -15.50 -16.32 -4.94
C ASN A 72 -15.12 -17.79 -4.73
N GLU A 73 -15.96 -18.75 -5.12
CA GLU A 73 -15.60 -20.17 -5.06
C GLU A 73 -14.50 -20.52 -6.07
N GLN A 74 -14.55 -19.96 -7.29
CA GLN A 74 -13.49 -20.15 -8.29
C GLN A 74 -12.15 -19.58 -7.81
N ILE A 75 -12.14 -18.37 -7.25
CA ILE A 75 -10.95 -17.72 -6.67
C ILE A 75 -10.38 -18.55 -5.52
N LYS A 76 -11.22 -19.06 -4.61
CA LYS A 76 -10.79 -19.94 -3.50
C LYS A 76 -10.15 -21.23 -3.99
N ASN A 77 -10.59 -21.73 -5.14
CA ASN A 77 -10.03 -22.91 -5.81
C ASN A 77 -8.82 -22.58 -6.71
N GLY A 78 -8.31 -21.35 -6.67
CA GLY A 78 -7.16 -20.90 -7.45
C GLY A 78 -7.44 -20.73 -8.96
N LYS A 79 -8.71 -20.69 -9.36
CA LYS A 79 -9.14 -20.47 -10.75
C LYS A 79 -9.49 -19.00 -10.95
N ILE A 80 -9.11 -18.44 -12.10
CA ILE A 80 -9.47 -17.07 -12.48
C ILE A 80 -10.87 -17.12 -13.12
N PRO A 81 -11.83 -16.31 -12.66
CA PRO A 81 -13.13 -16.21 -13.30
C PRO A 81 -13.02 -15.89 -14.79
N GLU A 82 -13.83 -16.54 -15.61
CA GLU A 82 -13.81 -16.39 -17.07
C GLU A 82 -14.07 -14.94 -17.50
N GLN A 83 -14.91 -14.22 -16.75
CA GLN A 83 -15.20 -12.80 -16.96
C GLN A 83 -14.01 -11.86 -16.65
N TRP A 84 -12.97 -12.35 -15.98
CA TRP A 84 -11.76 -11.59 -15.64
C TRP A 84 -10.60 -11.88 -16.59
N GLN A 85 -10.79 -12.77 -17.57
CA GLN A 85 -9.83 -13.00 -18.64
C GLN A 85 -9.91 -11.85 -19.66
N GLU A 86 -9.14 -10.80 -19.38
CA GLU A 86 -8.75 -9.67 -20.24
C GLU A 86 -9.86 -8.84 -20.92
N ASN A 87 -9.89 -7.55 -20.58
CA ASN A 87 -9.95 -6.53 -21.63
C ASN A 87 -8.49 -6.19 -21.99
N LYS A 88 -8.11 -6.51 -23.23
CA LYS A 88 -6.84 -6.08 -23.84
C LYS A 88 -6.73 -4.56 -23.97
#